data_AF-A0A8J2U3W0-F1
#
_entry.id   AF-A0A8J2U3W0-F1
#
_cell.length_a   1.000
_cell.length_b   1.000
_cell.length_c   1.000
_cell.angle_alpha   90.00
_cell.angle_beta   90.00
_cell.angle_gamma   90.00
#
_symmetry.space_group_name_H-M   'P 1'
#
loop_
_entity.id
_entity.type
_entity.pdbx_description
1 polymer ?
#
loop_
_entity_poly.entity_id
_entity_poly.type
_entity_poly.pdbx_seq_one_letter_code
_entity_poly.pdbx_strand_id
1 'polypeptide(L)'
;MALKLGRHISQLTAIITFSWSSACVAGCGEGTEQCLVLTEQAEHYQSCQVRVCANANEYSSEWKVIGGGTVSVYRGAEEQRLLVDGKPGLELPYSVLQEGLSCFGTAKLEKVYCTKDVSY
;
A
#
# COMPACT_ATOMS: atom_id res chain seq x y z
N MET A 1 39.57 48.77 48.12
CA MET A 1 38.33 47.99 48.39
C MET A 1 37.86 47.39 47.09
N ALA A 2 38.01 46.08 46.96
CA ALA A 2 37.51 45.29 45.84
C ALA A 2 36.21 44.63 46.27
N LEU A 3 35.18 44.64 45.41
CA LEU A 3 34.09 43.67 45.45
C LEU A 3 33.58 43.49 44.01
N LYS A 4 33.95 42.33 43.46
CA LYS A 4 33.75 41.88 42.09
C LYS A 4 32.66 40.80 42.11
N LEU A 5 31.64 41.02 41.28
CA LEU A 5 30.87 40.05 40.48
C LEU A 5 30.32 38.77 41.14
N GLY A 6 29.00 38.59 41.02
CA GLY A 6 28.35 37.29 41.26
C GLY A 6 26.90 37.28 40.79
N ARG A 7 26.64 37.49 39.49
CA ARG A 7 25.30 37.32 38.91
C ARG A 7 25.09 35.82 38.67
N HIS A 8 24.35 35.17 39.56
CA HIS A 8 23.90 33.78 39.41
C HIS A 8 23.04 33.65 38.14
N ILE A 9 23.63 33.12 37.07
CA ILE A 9 22.91 32.67 35.88
C ILE A 9 22.41 31.27 36.22
N SER A 10 21.18 31.18 36.69
CA SER A 10 20.49 29.91 36.90
C SER A 10 20.14 29.33 35.53
N GLN A 11 21.02 28.47 35.00
CA GLN A 11 20.72 27.65 33.84
C GLN A 11 19.79 26.51 34.28
N LEU A 12 18.48 26.68 34.06
CA LEU A 12 17.55 25.56 34.04
C LEU A 12 17.40 25.11 32.59
N THR A 13 18.21 24.12 32.26
CA THR A 13 18.25 23.39 31.00
C THR A 13 16.87 22.82 30.70
N ALA A 14 16.19 23.39 29.70
CA ALA A 14 14.97 22.81 29.15
C ALA A 14 15.33 21.49 28.47
N ILE A 15 15.02 20.36 29.10
CA ILE A 15 15.11 19.04 28.50
C ILE A 15 14.02 18.98 27.43
N ILE A 16 14.40 19.24 26.18
CA ILE A 16 13.55 18.96 25.01
C ILE A 16 13.50 17.44 24.90
N THR A 17 12.49 16.81 25.48
CA THR A 17 12.13 15.43 25.17
C THR A 17 11.67 15.41 23.72
N PHE A 18 12.57 15.03 22.81
CA PHE A 18 12.20 14.60 21.46
C PHE A 18 11.36 13.33 21.61
N SER A 19 10.05 13.50 21.72
CA SER A 19 9.09 12.43 21.48
C SER A 19 9.16 12.15 19.98
N TRP A 20 10.09 11.29 19.56
CA TRP A 20 9.96 10.60 18.28
C TRP A 20 8.74 9.71 18.39
N SER A 21 7.57 10.28 18.09
CA SER A 21 6.44 9.49 17.64
C SER A 21 6.94 8.77 16.40
N SER A 22 7.30 7.50 16.56
CA SER A 22 7.46 6.57 15.45
C SER A 22 6.10 6.39 14.81
N ALA A 23 5.65 7.41 14.06
CA ALA A 23 4.70 7.20 13.00
C ALA A 23 5.34 6.11 12.15
N CYS A 24 4.80 4.89 12.21
CA CYS A 24 5.22 3.81 11.33
C CYS A 24 5.13 4.39 9.91
N VAL A 25 6.28 4.70 9.32
CA VAL A 25 6.31 5.24 7.97
C VAL A 25 5.87 4.08 7.08
N ALA A 26 4.61 4.11 6.67
CA ALA A 26 4.15 3.27 5.58
C ALA A 26 4.93 3.71 4.34
N GLY A 27 5.84 2.85 3.90
CA GLY A 27 6.50 3.03 2.61
C GLY A 27 5.46 2.83 1.53
N CYS A 28 5.20 3.85 0.72
CA CYS A 28 4.30 3.77 -0.41
C CYS A 28 5.09 3.89 -1.72
N GLY A 29 4.85 2.97 -2.65
CA GLY A 29 5.29 3.03 -4.03
C GLY A 29 4.10 3.20 -4.95
N GLU A 30 4.25 4.02 -5.99
CA GLU A 30 3.24 4.22 -7.03
C GLU A 30 3.90 4.06 -8.40
N GLY A 31 3.21 3.37 -9.31
CA GLY A 31 3.72 3.08 -10.65
C GLY A 31 2.60 2.93 -11.66
N THR A 32 2.97 3.03 -12.93
CA THR A 32 2.08 2.69 -14.05
C THR A 32 2.66 1.48 -14.76
N GLU A 33 1.82 0.47 -14.97
CA GLU A 33 2.20 -0.82 -15.54
C GLU A 33 1.11 -1.39 -16.45
N GLN A 34 1.33 -2.60 -16.97
CA GLN A 34 0.35 -3.29 -17.83
C GLN A 34 -0.37 -4.34 -17.00
N CYS A 35 -1.67 -4.14 -16.80
CA CYS A 35 -2.56 -5.13 -16.23
C CYS A 35 -3.17 -5.99 -17.34
N LEU A 36 -3.19 -7.30 -17.14
CA LEU A 36 -3.99 -8.20 -17.96
C LEU A 36 -5.42 -8.20 -17.43
N VAL A 37 -6.38 -7.91 -18.30
CA VAL A 37 -7.81 -7.91 -18.02
C VAL A 37 -8.44 -9.12 -18.70
N LEU A 38 -9.05 -9.97 -17.90
CA LEU A 38 -9.76 -11.15 -18.35
C LEU A 38 -11.25 -10.97 -18.05
N THR A 39 -12.08 -11.10 -19.08
CA THR A 39 -13.53 -11.21 -18.97
C THR A 39 -13.99 -12.52 -19.61
N GLU A 40 -15.26 -12.87 -19.47
CA GLU A 40 -15.82 -14.06 -20.14
C GLU A 40 -15.67 -14.03 -21.67
N GLN A 41 -15.55 -12.84 -22.28
CA GLN A 41 -15.50 -12.68 -23.73
C GLN A 41 -14.10 -12.41 -24.29
N ALA A 42 -13.19 -11.86 -23.48
CA ALA A 42 -11.91 -11.37 -24.00
C ALA A 42 -10.80 -11.34 -22.95
N GLU A 43 -9.58 -11.49 -23.45
CA GLU A 43 -8.35 -11.23 -22.73
C GLU A 43 -7.62 -10.10 -23.43
N HIS A 44 -7.23 -9.07 -22.68
CA HIS A 44 -6.48 -7.94 -23.23
C HIS A 44 -5.67 -7.22 -22.17
N TYR A 45 -4.60 -6.55 -22.60
CA TYR A 45 -3.79 -5.71 -21.70
C TYR A 45 -4.34 -4.29 -21.65
N GLN A 46 -4.32 -3.71 -20.46
CA GLN A 46 -4.62 -2.30 -20.21
C GLN A 46 -3.54 -1.70 -19.33
N SER A 47 -3.27 -0.41 -19.56
CA SER A 47 -2.45 0.35 -18.62
C SER A 47 -3.19 0.45 -17.28
N CYS A 48 -2.48 0.32 -16.17
CA CYS A 48 -3.03 0.47 -14.84
C CYS A 48 -2.07 1.24 -13.93
N GLN A 49 -2.64 2.05 -13.06
CA GLN A 49 -1.92 2.68 -11.96
C GLN A 49 -2.01 1.77 -10.75
N VAL A 50 -0.86 1.43 -10.17
CA VAL A 50 -0.77 0.60 -8.98
C VAL A 50 -0.06 1.37 -7.88
N ARG A 51 -0.72 1.45 -6.74
CA ARG A 51 -0.18 1.98 -5.50
C ARG A 51 -0.09 0.86 -4.49
N VAL A 52 1.08 0.66 -3.92
CA VAL A 52 1.30 -0.29 -2.83
C VAL A 52 1.84 0.47 -1.64
N CYS A 53 1.23 0.29 -0.48
CA CYS A 53 1.74 0.80 0.79
C CYS A 53 1.93 -0.37 1.76
N ALA A 54 3.02 -0.36 2.51
CA ALA A 54 3.28 -1.37 3.52
C ALA A 54 4.02 -0.78 4.72
N ASN A 55 3.73 -1.33 5.90
CA ASN A 55 4.56 -1.20 7.09
C ASN A 55 4.60 -2.52 7.86
N ALA A 56 5.09 -2.50 9.10
CA ALA A 56 5.24 -3.69 9.93
C ALA A 56 3.92 -4.44 10.23
N ASN A 57 2.77 -3.78 10.14
CA ASN A 57 1.48 -4.32 10.60
C ASN A 57 0.39 -4.33 9.53
N GLU A 58 0.57 -3.56 8.46
CA GLU A 58 -0.43 -3.42 7.40
C GLU A 58 0.20 -3.41 6.00
N TYR A 59 -0.61 -3.88 5.06
CA TYR A 59 -0.37 -3.85 3.62
C TYR A 59 -1.62 -3.35 2.93
N SER A 60 -1.47 -2.44 1.97
CA SER A 60 -2.52 -2.05 1.05
C SER A 60 -2.03 -2.00 -0.38
N SER A 61 -2.91 -2.35 -1.31
CA SER A 61 -2.65 -2.34 -2.75
C SER A 61 -3.89 -1.82 -3.47
N GLU A 62 -3.76 -0.72 -4.20
CA GLU A 62 -4.84 -0.08 -4.95
C GLU A 62 -4.48 -0.02 -6.42
N TRP A 63 -5.32 -0.63 -7.26
CA TRP A 63 -5.12 -0.67 -8.71
C TRP A 63 -6.26 0.05 -9.39
N LYS A 64 -5.91 0.90 -10.36
CA LYS A 64 -6.86 1.60 -11.22
C LYS A 64 -6.54 1.27 -12.66
N VAL A 65 -7.41 0.50 -13.31
CA VAL A 65 -7.23 0.07 -14.70
C VAL A 65 -7.80 1.12 -15.63
N ILE A 66 -7.01 1.56 -16.62
CA ILE A 66 -7.46 2.50 -17.65
C ILE A 66 -8.53 1.81 -18.50
N GLY A 67 -9.64 2.52 -18.74
CA GLY A 67 -10.85 1.94 -19.35
C GLY A 67 -11.89 1.48 -18.32
N GLY A 68 -11.56 1.54 -17.03
CA GLY A 68 -12.45 1.21 -15.93
C GLY A 68 -12.03 -0.09 -15.26
N GLY A 69 -12.26 -0.16 -13.95
CA GLY A 69 -11.90 -1.30 -13.14
C GLY A 69 -11.02 -0.93 -11.96
N THR A 70 -11.28 -1.56 -10.82
CA THR A 70 -10.52 -1.31 -9.59
C THR A 70 -10.23 -2.59 -8.85
N VAL A 71 -9.04 -2.65 -8.25
CA VAL A 71 -8.70 -3.64 -7.24
C VAL A 71 -8.26 -2.89 -5.99
N SER A 72 -8.78 -3.31 -4.84
CA SER A 72 -8.33 -2.81 -3.54
C SER A 72 -8.10 -3.98 -2.60
N VAL A 73 -6.86 -4.14 -2.17
CA VAL A 73 -6.44 -5.12 -1.17
C VAL A 73 -6.01 -4.36 0.06
N TYR A 74 -6.52 -4.78 1.21
CA TYR A 74 -6.05 -4.33 2.52
C TYR A 74 -5.86 -5.55 3.41
N ARG A 75 -4.71 -5.64 4.07
CA ARG A 75 -4.38 -6.68 5.04
C ARG A 75 -3.78 -6.00 6.26
N GLY A 76 -4.52 -5.98 7.36
CA GLY A 76 -4.06 -5.53 8.67
C GLY A 76 -4.22 -6.64 9.72
N ALA A 77 -3.87 -6.35 10.97
CA ALA A 77 -3.93 -7.31 12.07
C ALA A 77 -5.34 -7.83 12.39
N GLU A 78 -6.36 -6.95 12.29
CA GLU A 78 -7.75 -7.26 12.66
C GLU A 78 -8.70 -7.34 11.46
N GLU A 79 -8.28 -6.82 10.31
CA GLU A 79 -9.12 -6.69 9.14
C GLU A 79 -8.38 -7.12 7.88
N GLN A 80 -9.07 -7.90 7.05
CA GLN A 80 -8.66 -8.17 5.68
C GLN A 80 -9.81 -7.85 4.74
N ARG A 81 -9.49 -7.16 3.65
CA ARG A 81 -10.48 -6.74 2.66
C ARG A 81 -9.88 -6.87 1.26
N LEU A 82 -10.65 -7.46 0.36
CA LEU A 82 -10.30 -7.55 -1.05
C LEU A 82 -11.53 -7.23 -1.88
N LEU A 83 -11.44 -6.15 -2.64
CA LEU A 83 -12.51 -5.67 -3.49
C LEU A 83 -12.05 -5.64 -4.95
N VAL A 84 -12.91 -6.13 -5.83
CA VAL A 84 -12.76 -6.03 -7.29
C VAL A 84 -13.99 -5.33 -7.82
N ASP A 85 -13.80 -4.18 -8.47
CA ASP A 85 -14.86 -3.28 -8.92
C ASP A 85 -15.85 -2.91 -7.78
N GLY A 86 -15.31 -2.73 -6.56
CA GLY A 86 -16.09 -2.38 -5.36
C GLY A 86 -16.90 -3.51 -4.73
N LYS A 87 -16.82 -4.74 -5.28
CA LYS A 87 -17.50 -5.93 -4.74
C LYS A 87 -16.48 -6.86 -4.08
N PRO A 88 -16.89 -7.71 -3.12
CA PRO A 88 -16.02 -8.76 -2.58
C PRO A 88 -15.41 -9.60 -3.71
N GLY A 89 -14.09 -9.69 -3.73
CA GLY A 89 -13.35 -10.49 -4.70
C GLY A 89 -12.62 -11.65 -4.05
N LEU A 90 -11.75 -12.28 -4.84
CA LEU A 90 -10.78 -13.26 -4.37
C LEU A 90 -9.42 -13.05 -5.02
N GLU A 91 -8.38 -13.45 -4.29
CA GLU A 91 -7.03 -13.65 -4.82
C GLU A 91 -6.98 -15.02 -5.50
N LEU A 92 -6.50 -15.05 -6.74
CA LEU A 92 -6.38 -16.29 -7.49
C LEU A 92 -5.04 -16.95 -7.16
N PRO A 93 -5.02 -18.25 -6.85
CA PRO A 93 -3.79 -18.94 -6.49
C PRO A 93 -2.86 -19.06 -7.69
N TYR A 94 -1.55 -18.88 -7.45
CA TYR A 94 -0.47 -19.04 -8.44
C TYR A 94 -0.54 -20.35 -9.24
N SER A 95 -1.09 -21.42 -8.66
CA SER A 95 -1.25 -22.73 -9.33
C SER A 95 -2.17 -22.69 -10.57
N VAL A 96 -2.94 -21.62 -10.74
CA VAL A 96 -3.87 -21.41 -11.87
C VAL A 96 -3.37 -20.30 -12.80
N LEU A 97 -2.25 -19.64 -12.45
CA LEU A 97 -1.74 -18.45 -13.12
C LEU A 97 -0.35 -18.72 -13.71
N GLN A 98 0.07 -17.88 -14.66
CA GLN A 98 1.47 -17.83 -15.07
C GLN A 98 2.32 -17.36 -13.87
N GLU A 99 3.53 -17.91 -13.72
CA GLU A 99 4.45 -17.53 -12.64
C GLU A 99 4.72 -16.02 -12.65
N GLY A 100 4.73 -15.41 -11.45
CA GLY A 100 5.04 -13.99 -11.24
C GLY A 100 3.88 -13.03 -11.53
N LEU A 101 2.63 -13.52 -11.59
CA LEU A 101 1.43 -12.70 -11.65
C LEU A 101 0.65 -12.74 -10.33
N SER A 102 0.34 -11.57 -9.79
CA SER A 102 -0.72 -11.37 -8.82
C SER A 102 -2.03 -11.15 -9.56
N CYS A 103 -3.07 -11.95 -9.27
CA CYS A 103 -4.38 -11.80 -9.91
C CYS A 103 -5.52 -11.75 -8.90
N PHE A 104 -6.49 -10.89 -9.18
CA PHE A 104 -7.67 -10.65 -8.36
C PHE A 104 -8.92 -10.72 -9.22
N GLY A 105 -9.91 -11.47 -8.76
CA GLY A 105 -11.16 -11.71 -9.48
C GLY A 105 -12.39 -11.40 -8.66
N THR A 106 -13.52 -11.17 -9.33
CA THR A 106 -14.83 -11.18 -8.66
C THR A 106 -15.18 -12.61 -8.20
N ALA A 107 -16.07 -12.76 -7.21
CA ALA A 107 -16.47 -14.07 -6.68
C ALA A 107 -16.90 -15.11 -7.74
N LYS A 108 -17.46 -14.66 -8.86
CA LYS A 108 -17.91 -15.51 -9.98
C LYS A 108 -16.91 -15.57 -11.14
N LEU A 109 -15.77 -14.90 -11.02
CA LEU A 109 -14.74 -14.79 -12.06
C LEU A 109 -15.23 -14.16 -13.38
N GLU A 110 -16.32 -13.40 -13.34
CA GLU A 110 -16.82 -12.60 -14.48
C GLU A 110 -15.77 -11.58 -14.94
N LYS A 111 -14.86 -11.21 -14.03
CA LYS A 111 -13.78 -10.26 -14.26
C LYS A 111 -12.58 -10.60 -13.39
N VAL A 112 -11.41 -10.62 -14.01
CA VAL A 112 -10.13 -10.82 -13.35
C VAL A 112 -9.13 -9.78 -13.85
N TYR A 113 -8.37 -9.22 -12.90
CA TYR A 113 -7.25 -8.33 -13.18
C TYR A 113 -5.97 -8.97 -12.67
N CYS A 114 -4.95 -8.99 -13.51
CA CYS A 114 -3.63 -9.48 -13.15
C CYS A 114 -2.59 -8.40 -13.40
N THR A 115 -1.58 -8.35 -12.55
CA THR A 115 -0.35 -7.60 -12.83
C THR A 115 0.86 -8.45 -12.46
N LYS A 116 2.02 -8.11 -13.02
CA LYS A 116 3.27 -8.73 -12.57
C LYS A 116 3.55 -8.29 -11.15
N ASP A 117 4.06 -9.18 -10.31
CA ASP A 117 4.38 -8.84 -8.93
C ASP A 117 5.27 -7.61 -8.88
N VAL A 118 4.71 -6.50 -8.38
CA VAL A 118 5.41 -5.23 -8.30
C VAL A 118 6.32 -5.29 -7.09
N SER A 119 7.55 -5.73 -7.34
CA SER A 119 8.64 -5.71 -6.36
C SER A 119 9.20 -4.29 -6.32
N TYR A 120 8.79 -3.48 -5.34
CA TYR A 120 9.41 -2.18 -5.06
C TYR A 120 10.53 -2.32 -4.02
#